data_AF-A0A964N066-F1
#
_entry.id   AF-A0A964N066-F1
#
_cell.length_a   1.000
_cell.length_b   1.000
_cell.length_c   1.000
_cell.angle_alpha   90.00
_cell.angle_beta   90.00
_cell.angle_gamma   90.00
#
_symmetry.space_group_name_H-M   'P 1'
#
loop_
_entity.id
_entity.type
_entity.pdbx_description
1 polymer ?
#
loop_
_entity_poly.entity_id
_entity_poly.type
_entity_poly.pdbx_seq_one_letter_code
_entity_poly.pdbx_strand_id
1 'polypeptide(L)'
;MSRTGTSRRRHRLATEQVATMKHASTRALFDYWNERRGNRPAPERADIDPAAIRHALGDTFMLAADFVDRLRFRLAGTRVCALFCREIKGEEFHTLWSETSQKLIEDLLTVVSNETVGAVAGVTGRTADSTDIDLEFLLLPLAHTGHARIRALGVLVPVVPPYWLGEKPLVTLELGTLRHIGSELEGFSAPRIAPANEDVRLRHGFVVYSGGREIPSGERTG
;
A
#
# COMPACT_ATOMS: atom_id res chain seq x y z
N MET A 1 -38.13 17.11 0.22
CA MET A 1 -36.77 17.70 0.28
C MET A 1 -35.82 16.64 0.79
N SER A 2 -34.91 16.22 -0.09
CA SER A 2 -34.08 15.01 0.01
C SER A 2 -32.68 15.35 0.48
N ARG A 3 -32.16 14.68 1.53
CA ARG A 3 -30.71 14.56 1.83
C ARG A 3 -30.43 13.28 2.65
N THR A 4 -30.68 12.13 2.04
CA THR A 4 -30.33 10.79 2.55
C THR A 4 -29.74 10.00 1.39
N GLY A 5 -28.45 9.64 1.39
CA GLY A 5 -27.95 8.68 0.41
C GLY A 5 -26.45 8.55 0.13
N THR A 6 -25.60 9.56 0.37
CA THR A 6 -24.29 9.57 -0.30
C THR A 6 -23.11 9.00 0.50
N SER A 7 -23.17 8.98 1.84
CA SER A 7 -22.00 8.61 2.67
C SER A 7 -21.84 7.09 2.92
N ARG A 8 -22.95 6.36 3.11
CA ARG A 8 -22.90 4.89 3.35
C ARG A 8 -22.69 4.04 2.11
N ARG A 9 -22.91 4.59 0.91
CA ARG A 9 -22.68 3.87 -0.37
C ARG A 9 -21.19 3.78 -0.74
N ARG A 10 -20.37 4.73 -0.29
CA ARG A 10 -18.91 4.73 -0.49
C ARG A 10 -18.20 3.63 0.30
N HIS A 11 -18.74 3.25 1.45
CA HIS A 11 -18.12 2.25 2.32
C HIS A 11 -18.30 0.80 1.83
N ARG A 12 -19.36 0.51 1.06
CA ARG A 12 -19.64 -0.84 0.53
C ARG A 12 -18.87 -1.16 -0.76
N LEU A 13 -18.47 -0.13 -1.52
CA LEU A 13 -17.61 -0.26 -2.71
C LEU A 13 -16.13 -0.49 -2.37
N ALA A 14 -15.73 -0.22 -1.12
CA ALA A 14 -14.37 -0.42 -0.63
C ALA A 14 -14.07 -1.89 -0.27
N THR A 15 -15.12 -2.71 -0.05
CA THR A 15 -14.96 -4.13 0.31
C THR A 15 -14.85 -5.05 -0.92
N GLU A 16 -15.21 -4.58 -2.12
CA GLU A 16 -15.02 -5.30 -3.39
C GLU A 16 -13.69 -4.98 -4.09
N GLN A 17 -12.89 -4.05 -3.55
CA GLN A 17 -11.71 -3.51 -4.23
C GLN A 17 -10.41 -4.31 -4.01
N VAL A 18 -10.56 -5.62 -3.78
CA VAL A 18 -9.55 -6.63 -4.14
C VAL A 18 -9.46 -6.79 -5.68
N ALA A 19 -10.39 -6.18 -6.43
CA ALA A 19 -10.21 -5.69 -7.80
C ALA A 19 -9.84 -4.18 -7.75
N THR A 20 -8.70 -3.64 -8.14
CA THR A 20 -7.57 -4.04 -8.98
C THR A 20 -6.47 -2.98 -8.72
N MET A 21 -5.18 -3.32 -8.87
CA MET A 21 -4.18 -2.28 -9.20
C MET A 21 -4.72 -1.47 -10.37
N LYS A 22 -4.88 -0.15 -10.20
CA LYS A 22 -5.73 0.68 -11.08
C LYS A 22 -4.94 1.12 -12.31
N HIS A 23 -3.67 1.44 -12.13
CA HIS A 23 -2.78 1.88 -13.19
C HIS A 23 -2.14 0.70 -13.94
N ALA A 24 -1.97 0.87 -15.26
CA ALA A 24 -1.40 -0.16 -16.12
C ALA A 24 0.07 -0.47 -15.77
N SER A 25 0.88 0.54 -15.46
CA SER A 25 2.28 0.36 -15.05
C SER A 25 2.42 -0.47 -13.79
N THR A 26 1.53 -0.26 -12.82
CA THR A 26 1.49 -1.03 -11.56
C THR A 26 1.19 -2.50 -11.82
N ARG A 27 0.17 -2.79 -12.64
CA ARG A 27 -0.14 -4.17 -13.06
C ARG A 27 1.02 -4.81 -13.81
N ALA A 28 1.54 -4.12 -14.82
CA ALA A 28 2.62 -4.63 -15.67
C ALA A 28 3.88 -4.98 -14.86
N LEU A 29 4.26 -4.12 -13.90
CA LEU A 29 5.43 -4.38 -13.06
C LEU A 29 5.17 -5.55 -12.10
N PHE A 30 3.99 -5.63 -11.50
CA PHE A 30 3.64 -6.73 -10.60
C PHE A 30 3.59 -8.08 -11.32
N ASP A 31 2.97 -8.14 -12.49
CA ASP A 31 2.88 -9.35 -13.29
C ASP A 31 4.28 -9.83 -13.72
N TYR A 32 5.12 -8.90 -14.17
CA TYR A 32 6.53 -9.18 -14.49
C TYR A 32 7.31 -9.68 -13.28
N TRP A 33 7.16 -9.03 -12.12
CA TRP A 33 7.82 -9.43 -10.89
C TRP A 33 7.41 -10.84 -10.46
N ASN A 34 6.11 -11.17 -10.54
CA ASN A 34 5.59 -12.51 -10.27
C ASN A 34 6.17 -13.55 -11.22
N GLU A 35 6.25 -13.23 -12.51
CA GLU A 35 6.86 -14.11 -13.53
C GLU A 35 8.34 -14.37 -13.21
N ARG A 36 9.09 -13.35 -12.76
CA ARG A 36 10.52 -13.47 -12.44
C ARG A 36 10.78 -14.22 -11.13
N ARG A 37 9.96 -14.02 -10.09
CA ARG A 37 10.15 -14.77 -8.83
C ARG A 37 9.86 -16.26 -9.00
N GLY A 38 8.88 -16.63 -9.83
CA GLY A 38 8.36 -17.99 -9.88
C GLY A 38 7.96 -18.45 -8.48
N ASN A 39 8.49 -19.60 -8.05
CA ASN A 39 8.22 -20.16 -6.72
C ASN A 39 9.05 -19.54 -5.58
N ARG A 40 10.00 -18.63 -5.88
CA ARG A 40 10.80 -17.96 -4.86
C ARG A 40 10.00 -16.84 -4.17
N PRO A 41 10.35 -16.41 -2.95
CA PRO A 41 9.67 -15.31 -2.28
C PRO A 41 9.83 -13.96 -3.02
N ALA A 42 11.01 -13.72 -3.61
CA ALA A 42 11.30 -12.55 -4.42
C ALA A 42 12.32 -12.90 -5.52
N PRO A 43 12.32 -12.19 -6.67
CA PRO A 43 13.35 -12.33 -7.68
C PRO A 43 14.60 -11.57 -7.26
N GLU A 44 15.76 -11.96 -7.78
CA GLU A 44 17.00 -11.21 -7.58
C GLU A 44 17.05 -10.01 -8.53
N ARG A 45 17.93 -9.04 -8.23
CA ARG A 45 18.18 -7.95 -9.19
C ARG A 45 18.61 -8.49 -10.55
N ALA A 46 19.43 -9.54 -10.61
CA ALA A 46 19.93 -10.10 -11.85
C ALA A 46 18.81 -10.64 -12.77
N ASP A 47 17.68 -11.04 -12.19
CA ASP A 47 16.50 -11.53 -12.92
C ASP A 47 15.73 -10.40 -13.62
N ILE A 48 15.98 -9.14 -13.26
CA ILE A 48 15.25 -7.98 -13.78
C ILE A 48 15.94 -7.44 -15.04
N ASP A 49 15.36 -7.74 -16.19
CA ASP A 49 15.61 -7.11 -17.48
C ASP A 49 14.72 -5.87 -17.69
N PRO A 50 15.30 -4.64 -17.70
CA PRO A 50 14.55 -3.42 -17.96
C PRO A 50 13.80 -3.41 -19.30
N ALA A 51 14.32 -4.09 -20.34
CA ALA A 51 13.70 -4.09 -21.67
C ALA A 51 12.33 -4.77 -21.69
N ALA A 52 12.13 -5.77 -20.83
CA ALA A 52 10.86 -6.47 -20.66
C ALA A 52 9.75 -5.57 -20.10
N ILE A 53 10.11 -4.56 -19.29
CA ILE A 53 9.17 -3.60 -18.67
C ILE A 53 9.23 -2.21 -19.30
N ARG A 54 9.73 -2.08 -20.54
CA ARG A 54 9.98 -0.79 -21.21
C ARG A 54 8.82 0.22 -21.15
N HIS A 55 7.59 -0.26 -21.20
CA HIS A 55 6.37 0.57 -21.16
C HIS A 55 6.07 1.16 -19.78
N ALA A 56 6.57 0.53 -18.71
CA ALA A 56 6.42 0.98 -17.33
C ALA A 56 7.70 1.64 -16.78
N LEU A 57 8.83 1.59 -17.52
CA LEU A 57 10.12 2.11 -17.04
C LEU A 57 10.09 3.58 -16.66
N GLY A 58 9.33 4.41 -17.39
CA GLY A 58 9.19 5.83 -17.08
C GLY A 58 8.58 6.09 -15.70
N ASP A 59 7.77 5.15 -15.22
CA ASP A 59 7.05 5.21 -13.95
C ASP A 59 7.72 4.39 -12.83
N THR A 60 8.82 3.70 -13.14
CA THR A 60 9.48 2.74 -12.26
C THR A 60 10.67 3.39 -11.54
N PHE A 61 10.93 2.99 -10.30
CA PHE A 61 12.13 3.33 -9.57
C PHE A 61 12.73 2.09 -8.90
N MET A 62 14.02 2.16 -8.53
CA MET A 62 14.72 1.10 -7.80
C MET A 62 15.35 1.67 -6.55
N LEU A 63 15.15 0.99 -5.42
CA LEU A 63 15.75 1.37 -4.14
C LEU A 63 16.96 0.50 -3.83
N ALA A 64 17.99 1.13 -3.28
CA ALA A 64 19.18 0.45 -2.81
C ALA A 64 19.58 0.95 -1.42
N ALA A 65 20.03 0.01 -0.58
CA ALA A 65 20.64 0.30 0.71
C ALA A 65 22.03 0.93 0.53
N ASP A 66 22.28 2.03 1.24
CA ASP A 66 23.60 2.63 1.34
C ASP A 66 24.47 1.92 2.40
N PHE A 67 25.57 2.52 2.84
CA PHE A 67 26.49 1.92 3.81
C PHE A 67 25.96 1.90 5.25
N VAL A 68 24.92 2.70 5.53
CA VAL A 68 24.25 2.77 6.83
C VAL A 68 22.84 2.17 6.77
N ASP A 69 22.60 1.33 5.76
CA ASP A 69 21.35 0.61 5.49
C ASP A 69 20.13 1.51 5.24
N ARG A 70 20.35 2.76 4.81
CA ARG A 70 19.28 3.65 4.36
C ARG A 70 18.95 3.42 2.90
N LEU A 71 17.66 3.35 2.59
CA LEU A 71 17.19 3.16 1.22
C LEU A 71 17.22 4.48 0.43
N ARG A 72 17.93 4.44 -0.70
CA ARG A 72 18.07 5.54 -1.65
C ARG A 72 17.60 5.15 -3.04
N PHE A 73 17.19 6.13 -3.83
CA PHE A 73 16.87 5.92 -5.24
C PHE A 73 18.15 5.59 -6.03
N ARG A 74 18.29 4.35 -6.49
CA ARG A 74 19.38 3.95 -7.40
C ARG A 74 19.08 4.32 -8.85
N LEU A 75 17.80 4.27 -9.20
CA LEU A 75 17.22 4.61 -10.49
C LEU A 75 15.82 5.18 -10.26
N ALA A 76 15.43 6.13 -11.10
CA ALA A 76 14.08 6.67 -11.17
C ALA A 76 13.75 6.94 -12.64
N GLY A 77 12.58 6.49 -13.08
CA GLY A 77 12.08 6.71 -14.42
C GLY A 77 11.79 8.18 -14.68
N THR A 78 11.77 8.57 -15.95
CA THR A 78 11.61 9.98 -16.36
C THR A 78 10.30 10.59 -15.91
N ARG A 79 9.20 9.83 -15.87
CA ARG A 79 7.89 10.30 -15.39
C ARG A 79 7.86 10.41 -13.87
N VAL A 80 8.59 9.55 -13.15
CA VAL A 80 8.80 9.71 -11.70
C VAL A 80 9.57 11.00 -11.43
N CYS A 81 10.69 11.24 -12.12
CA CYS A 81 11.43 12.50 -11.99
C CYS A 81 10.59 13.73 -12.35
N ALA A 82 9.69 13.62 -13.34
CA ALA A 82 8.78 14.69 -13.73
C ALA A 82 7.78 15.07 -12.61
N LEU A 83 7.39 14.14 -11.74
CA LEU A 83 6.57 14.46 -10.56
C LEU A 83 7.29 15.44 -9.62
N PHE A 84 8.61 15.33 -9.52
CA PHE A 84 9.43 16.13 -8.61
C PHE A 84 10.15 17.30 -9.30
N CYS A 85 9.97 17.45 -10.62
CA CYS A 85 10.65 18.40 -11.50
C CYS A 85 12.19 18.41 -11.36
N ARG A 86 12.77 17.29 -10.93
CA ARG A 86 14.22 17.10 -10.74
C ARG A 86 14.60 15.64 -10.80
N GLU A 87 15.89 15.35 -11.00
CA GLU A 87 16.41 14.00 -10.86
C GLU A 87 16.48 13.62 -9.37
N ILE A 88 15.70 12.62 -8.95
CA ILE A 88 15.67 12.15 -7.56
C ILE A 88 16.66 11.01 -7.27
N LYS A 89 17.52 10.66 -8.23
CA LYS A 89 18.51 9.60 -8.07
C LYS A 89 19.52 9.98 -6.98
N GLY A 90 19.75 9.07 -6.04
CA GLY A 90 20.64 9.26 -4.90
C GLY A 90 19.95 9.88 -3.67
N GLU A 91 18.77 10.48 -3.83
CA GLU A 91 17.97 10.98 -2.71
C GLU A 91 17.53 9.82 -1.80
N GLU A 92 17.33 10.13 -0.52
CA GLU A 92 16.81 9.16 0.45
C GLU A 92 15.32 8.97 0.23
N PHE A 93 14.85 7.72 0.27
CA PHE A 93 13.45 7.44 -0.01
C PHE A 93 12.49 8.13 0.97
N HIS A 94 12.86 8.18 2.25
CA HIS A 94 12.03 8.73 3.32
C HIS A 94 11.82 10.25 3.22
N THR A 95 12.75 11.00 2.61
CA THR A 95 12.68 12.47 2.56
C THR A 95 11.62 13.00 1.62
N LEU A 96 11.06 12.16 0.75
CA LEU A 96 9.94 12.54 -0.12
C LEU A 96 8.60 12.54 0.62
N TRP A 97 8.53 11.95 1.82
CA TRP A 97 7.30 11.76 2.57
C TRP A 97 7.14 12.80 3.67
N SER A 98 5.88 13.13 3.97
CA SER A 98 5.52 13.99 5.10
C SER A 98 5.99 13.38 6.42
N GLU A 99 6.24 14.21 7.43
CA GLU A 99 6.69 13.75 8.76
C GLU A 99 5.77 12.67 9.35
N THR A 100 4.45 12.83 9.16
CA THR A 100 3.45 11.83 9.59
C THR A 100 3.56 10.51 8.84
N SER A 101 4.01 10.52 7.59
CA SER A 101 4.14 9.32 6.75
C SER A 101 5.52 8.67 6.84
N GLN A 102 6.55 9.39 7.29
CA GLN A 102 7.92 8.87 7.36
C GLN A 102 7.99 7.59 8.20
N LYS A 103 7.36 7.57 9.38
CA LYS A 103 7.38 6.38 10.24
C LYS A 103 6.66 5.19 9.59
N LEU A 104 5.52 5.43 8.96
CA LEU A 104 4.75 4.38 8.27
C LEU A 104 5.54 3.80 7.09
N ILE A 105 6.30 4.65 6.39
CA ILE A 105 7.16 4.24 5.29
C ILE A 105 8.35 3.43 5.79
N GLU A 106 9.01 3.83 6.86
CA GLU A 106 10.08 3.03 7.48
C GLU A 106 9.59 1.63 7.88
N ASP A 107 8.42 1.56 8.51
CA ASP A 107 7.81 0.29 8.90
C ASP A 107 7.45 -0.55 7.67
N LEU A 108 6.89 0.08 6.62
CA LEU A 108 6.62 -0.58 5.35
C LEU A 108 7.89 -1.14 4.70
N LEU A 109 8.97 -0.36 4.64
CA LEU A 109 10.25 -0.80 4.06
C LEU A 109 10.82 -2.00 4.84
N THR A 110 10.65 -2.00 6.15
CA THR A 110 11.05 -3.11 7.03
C THR A 110 10.27 -4.38 6.71
N VAL A 111 8.94 -4.29 6.62
CA VAL A 111 8.06 -5.42 6.28
C VAL A 111 8.37 -5.96 4.89
N VAL A 112 8.45 -5.09 3.87
CA VAL A 112 8.73 -5.48 2.49
C VAL A 112 10.09 -6.20 2.40
N SER A 113 11.10 -5.71 3.11
CA SER A 113 12.44 -6.31 3.10
C SER A 113 12.52 -7.63 3.85
N ASN A 114 11.88 -7.74 5.03
CA ASN A 114 12.01 -8.91 5.90
C ASN A 114 11.04 -10.04 5.53
N GLU A 115 9.82 -9.70 5.16
CA GLU A 115 8.77 -10.68 4.86
C GLU A 115 8.70 -11.02 3.38
N THR A 116 9.46 -10.32 2.53
CA THR A 116 9.44 -10.48 1.05
C THR A 116 8.03 -10.36 0.46
N VAL A 117 7.20 -9.52 1.09
CA VAL A 117 5.85 -9.20 0.64
C VAL A 117 5.87 -7.85 -0.08
N GLY A 118 5.18 -7.73 -1.20
CA GLY A 118 4.99 -6.46 -1.88
C GLY A 118 3.92 -5.60 -1.22
N ALA A 119 3.82 -4.33 -1.61
CA ALA A 119 2.79 -3.44 -1.12
C ALA A 119 2.27 -2.51 -2.21
N VAL A 120 0.98 -2.19 -2.15
CA VAL A 120 0.33 -1.18 -2.99
C VAL A 120 -0.35 -0.16 -2.08
N ALA A 121 -0.21 1.11 -2.40
CA ALA A 121 -0.85 2.18 -1.65
C ALA A 121 -1.45 3.25 -2.57
N GLY A 122 -2.50 3.91 -2.08
CA GLY A 122 -2.82 5.26 -2.53
C GLY A 122 -1.86 6.25 -1.85
N VAL A 123 -1.41 7.25 -2.59
CA VAL A 123 -0.52 8.30 -2.09
C VAL A 123 -1.08 9.64 -2.54
N THR A 124 -1.10 10.63 -1.66
CA THR A 124 -1.42 12.01 -2.03
C THR A 124 -0.12 12.77 -2.21
N GLY A 125 0.11 13.30 -3.40
CA GLY A 125 1.21 14.22 -3.66
C GLY A 125 0.75 15.66 -3.53
N ARG A 126 1.49 16.50 -2.81
CA ARG A 126 1.19 17.93 -2.66
C ARG A 126 2.29 18.78 -3.29
N THR A 127 1.91 19.78 -4.07
CA THR A 127 2.81 20.79 -4.64
C THR A 127 3.03 21.98 -3.69
N ALA A 128 4.00 22.85 -4.01
CA ALA A 128 4.27 24.06 -3.22
C ALA A 128 3.08 25.04 -3.15
N ASP A 129 2.24 25.08 -4.19
CA ASP A 129 1.00 25.87 -4.22
C ASP A 129 -0.20 25.15 -3.56
N SER A 130 0.08 24.08 -2.79
CA SER A 130 -0.92 23.29 -2.05
C SER A 130 -1.96 22.58 -2.93
N THR A 131 -1.62 22.31 -4.19
CA THR A 131 -2.43 21.46 -5.08
C THR A 131 -2.14 19.99 -4.77
N ASP A 132 -3.19 19.22 -4.53
CA ASP A 132 -3.09 17.79 -4.28
C ASP A 132 -3.35 16.97 -5.54
N ILE A 133 -2.61 15.86 -5.69
CA ILE A 133 -2.85 14.84 -6.71
C ILE A 133 -2.88 13.44 -6.10
N ASP A 134 -3.76 12.61 -6.63
CA ASP A 134 -3.82 11.20 -6.27
C ASP A 134 -2.81 10.39 -7.10
N LEU A 135 -1.98 9.62 -6.39
CA LEU A 135 -0.98 8.73 -6.94
C LEU A 135 -1.28 7.28 -6.52
N GLU A 136 -0.93 6.33 -7.37
CA GLU A 136 -0.81 4.93 -7.02
C GLU A 136 0.67 4.58 -6.84
N PHE A 137 0.98 3.92 -5.73
CA PHE A 137 2.31 3.51 -5.33
C PHE A 137 2.37 1.98 -5.24
N LEU A 138 3.44 1.40 -5.74
CA LEU A 138 3.74 -0.02 -5.63
C LEU A 138 5.20 -0.17 -5.21
N LEU A 139 5.43 -1.08 -4.27
CA LEU A 139 6.76 -1.45 -3.82
C LEU A 139 6.87 -2.98 -3.77
N LEU A 140 7.89 -3.51 -4.41
CA LEU A 140 8.12 -4.94 -4.55
C LEU A 140 9.54 -5.27 -4.09
N PRO A 141 9.72 -6.27 -3.20
CA PRO A 141 11.03 -6.62 -2.72
C PRO A 141 11.84 -7.33 -3.80
N LEU A 142 13.15 -7.16 -3.74
CA LEU A 142 14.12 -7.94 -4.51
C LEU A 142 14.97 -8.75 -3.53
N ALA A 143 15.12 -10.03 -3.83
CA ALA A 143 16.06 -10.87 -3.12
C ALA A 143 17.46 -10.30 -3.29
N HIS A 144 18.19 -10.24 -2.19
CA HIS A 144 19.57 -9.79 -2.16
C HIS A 144 20.39 -10.86 -1.43
N THR A 145 21.43 -11.35 -2.09
CA THR A 145 22.45 -12.22 -1.51
C THR A 145 23.77 -11.44 -1.47
N GLY A 146 24.52 -11.53 -0.38
CA GLY A 146 25.81 -10.82 -0.24
C GLY A 146 25.69 -9.29 -0.29
N HIS A 147 26.61 -8.58 -0.95
CA HIS A 147 26.63 -7.10 -1.00
C HIS A 147 25.71 -6.47 -2.06
N ALA A 148 24.77 -7.22 -2.64
CA ALA A 148 23.76 -6.64 -3.53
C ALA A 148 23.10 -5.47 -2.79
N ARG A 149 23.20 -4.24 -3.32
CA ARG A 149 22.65 -3.05 -2.65
C ARG A 149 21.19 -2.81 -2.97
N ILE A 150 20.73 -3.29 -4.13
CA ILE A 150 19.34 -3.08 -4.56
C ILE A 150 18.43 -3.98 -3.71
N ARG A 151 17.39 -3.37 -3.15
CA ARG A 151 16.46 -4.01 -2.19
C ARG A 151 15.03 -4.07 -2.71
N ALA A 152 14.62 -3.10 -3.53
CA ALA A 152 13.24 -3.02 -3.99
C ALA A 152 13.11 -2.40 -5.38
N LEU A 153 12.01 -2.75 -6.03
CA LEU A 153 11.53 -2.22 -7.30
C LEU A 153 10.16 -1.60 -7.03
N GLY A 154 9.87 -0.43 -7.56
CA GLY A 154 8.59 0.21 -7.31
C GLY A 154 8.09 1.06 -8.46
N VAL A 155 6.82 1.45 -8.35
CA VAL A 155 6.14 2.32 -9.30
C VAL A 155 5.48 3.46 -8.52
N LEU A 156 5.57 4.67 -9.07
CA LEU A 156 4.85 5.84 -8.57
C LEU A 156 4.22 6.55 -9.75
N VAL A 157 2.89 6.56 -9.80
CA VAL A 157 2.13 7.06 -10.96
C VAL A 157 0.94 7.89 -10.52
N PRO A 158 0.63 8.98 -11.23
CA PRO A 158 -0.63 9.67 -11.01
C PRO A 158 -1.81 8.81 -11.48
N VAL A 159 -2.87 8.78 -10.69
CA VAL A 159 -4.14 8.12 -11.05
C VAL A 159 -4.73 8.78 -12.31
N VAL A 160 -4.63 10.11 -12.36
CA VAL A 160 -4.92 10.92 -13.55
C VAL A 160 -3.73 11.84 -13.80
N PRO A 161 -3.06 11.76 -14.97
CA PRO A 161 -1.92 12.64 -15.27
C PRO A 161 -2.31 14.12 -15.19
N PRO A 162 -1.66 14.93 -14.35
CA PRO A 162 -1.95 16.36 -14.29
C PRO A 162 -1.42 17.07 -15.54
N TYR A 163 -2.11 18.12 -15.97
CA TYR A 163 -1.69 18.93 -17.13
C TYR A 163 -0.34 19.64 -16.92
N TRP A 164 0.07 19.81 -15.66
CA TRP A 164 1.28 20.51 -15.22
C TRP A 164 2.44 19.56 -14.85
N LEU A 165 2.35 18.27 -15.21
CA LEU A 165 3.40 17.30 -14.93
C LEU A 165 4.75 17.77 -15.51
N GLY A 166 5.77 17.90 -14.66
CA GLY A 166 7.09 18.43 -15.04
C GLY A 166 7.25 19.95 -14.91
N GLU A 167 6.19 20.68 -14.55
CA GLU A 167 6.24 22.13 -14.29
C GLU A 167 6.12 22.47 -12.81
N LYS A 168 5.20 21.79 -12.09
CA LYS A 168 4.98 21.99 -10.65
C LYS A 168 5.51 20.80 -9.85
N PRO A 169 6.54 20.96 -9.02
CA PRO A 169 7.09 19.85 -8.26
C PRO A 169 6.18 19.45 -7.11
N LEU A 170 6.03 18.14 -6.91
CA LEU A 170 5.61 17.61 -5.62
C LEU A 170 6.69 17.92 -4.57
N VAL A 171 6.26 18.53 -3.47
CA VAL A 171 7.13 18.88 -2.34
C VAL A 171 6.99 17.87 -1.20
N THR A 172 5.87 17.17 -1.12
CA THR A 172 5.65 16.12 -0.11
C THR A 172 4.68 15.06 -0.61
N LEU A 173 4.86 13.85 -0.11
CA LEU A 173 3.98 12.71 -0.30
C LEU A 173 3.35 12.30 1.04
N GLU A 174 2.05 12.04 1.03
CA GLU A 174 1.32 11.49 2.16
C GLU A 174 0.87 10.07 1.83
N LEU A 175 1.20 9.12 2.71
CA LEU A 175 0.78 7.73 2.55
C LEU A 175 -0.69 7.59 2.91
N GLY A 176 -1.50 7.14 1.96
CA GLY A 176 -2.91 6.84 2.14
C GLY A 176 -3.14 5.37 2.50
N THR A 177 -4.20 4.79 1.94
CA THR A 177 -4.55 3.39 2.18
C THR A 177 -3.49 2.44 1.62
N LEU A 178 -2.92 1.59 2.48
CA LEU A 178 -1.89 0.61 2.17
C LEU A 178 -2.45 -0.82 2.20
N ARG A 179 -2.00 -1.68 1.28
CA ARG A 179 -2.26 -3.12 1.28
C ARG A 179 -1.01 -3.91 0.92
N HIS A 180 -0.80 -5.05 1.56
CA HIS A 180 0.27 -6.00 1.22
C HIS A 180 -0.19 -6.97 0.11
N ILE A 181 0.75 -7.44 -0.72
CA ILE A 181 0.54 -8.34 -1.87
C ILE A 181 1.66 -9.38 -1.97
N GLY A 182 1.33 -10.67 -2.05
CA GLY A 182 2.33 -11.75 -2.09
C GLY A 182 1.76 -13.11 -1.66
N SER A 183 2.56 -14.18 -1.76
CA SER A 183 2.10 -15.57 -1.65
C SER A 183 1.85 -16.12 -0.23
N GLU A 184 1.85 -15.30 0.82
CA GLU A 184 1.48 -15.75 2.17
C GLU A 184 0.50 -14.79 2.85
N LEU A 185 -0.67 -14.60 2.25
CA LEU A 185 -1.83 -14.02 2.94
C LEU A 185 -2.76 -15.06 3.57
N GLU A 186 -2.42 -16.37 3.53
CA GLU A 186 -3.23 -17.41 4.21
C GLU A 186 -2.78 -17.71 5.66
N GLY A 187 -1.62 -17.21 6.10
CA GLY A 187 -1.09 -17.54 7.45
C GLY A 187 -1.08 -16.39 8.48
N PHE A 188 -1.07 -15.14 8.03
CA PHE A 188 -0.86 -14.00 8.93
C PHE A 188 -2.13 -13.16 9.05
N SER A 189 -2.86 -13.37 10.15
CA SER A 189 -3.78 -12.37 10.66
C SER A 189 -3.00 -11.11 10.95
N ALA A 190 -2.98 -10.16 10.01
CA ALA A 190 -2.41 -8.84 10.22
C ALA A 190 -2.97 -8.26 11.53
N PRO A 191 -2.13 -7.68 12.41
CA PRO A 191 -2.64 -6.98 13.57
C PRO A 191 -3.49 -5.82 13.05
N ARG A 192 -4.81 -5.91 13.26
CA ARG A 192 -5.69 -4.78 13.07
C ARG A 192 -5.22 -3.71 14.04
N ILE A 193 -4.64 -2.64 13.54
CA ILE A 193 -4.50 -1.40 14.31
C ILE A 193 -5.92 -0.90 14.54
N ALA A 194 -6.53 -1.35 15.64
CA ALA A 194 -7.72 -0.75 16.18
C ALA A 194 -7.31 0.59 16.81
N PRO A 195 -7.99 1.70 16.52
CA PRO A 195 -7.75 2.93 17.28
C PRO A 195 -8.08 2.64 18.75
N ALA A 196 -7.13 2.94 19.63
CA ALA A 196 -7.34 2.93 21.06
C ALA A 196 -8.36 4.02 21.41
N ASN A 197 -9.62 3.63 21.60
CA ASN A 197 -10.58 4.47 22.30
C ASN A 197 -10.50 4.13 23.78
N GLU A 198 -9.96 5.07 24.56
CA GLU A 198 -10.25 5.18 25.98
C GLU A 198 -11.76 5.34 26.20
N ASP A 199 -12.21 4.72 27.29
CA ASP A 199 -13.49 4.92 27.97
C ASP A 199 -14.79 4.51 27.27
N VAL A 200 -15.13 3.22 27.36
CA VAL A 200 -16.51 2.81 27.70
C VAL A 200 -16.50 1.55 28.57
N ARG A 201 -16.91 1.69 29.83
CA ARG A 201 -17.25 0.57 30.73
C ARG A 201 -18.47 -0.18 30.19
N LEU A 202 -18.27 -1.34 29.57
CA LEU A 202 -19.35 -2.25 29.20
C LEU A 202 -19.56 -3.31 30.29
N ARG A 203 -20.60 -3.12 31.12
CA ARG A 203 -21.14 -4.15 32.00
C ARG A 203 -21.80 -5.23 31.14
N HIS A 204 -21.29 -6.45 31.24
CA HIS A 204 -21.80 -7.63 30.56
C HIS A 204 -23.08 -8.15 31.24
N GLY A 205 -24.19 -8.20 30.49
CA GLY A 205 -25.38 -8.95 30.88
C GLY A 205 -25.35 -10.33 30.22
N PHE A 206 -25.09 -11.37 31.00
CA PHE A 206 -25.27 -12.77 30.59
C PHE A 206 -26.74 -13.16 30.72
N VAL A 207 -27.32 -13.76 29.66
CA VAL A 207 -28.63 -14.40 29.70
C VAL A 207 -28.40 -15.92 29.71
N VAL A 208 -28.78 -16.57 30.81
CA VAL A 208 -28.75 -18.03 30.96
C VAL A 208 -30.10 -18.59 30.52
N TYR A 209 -30.10 -19.43 29.49
CA TYR A 209 -31.26 -20.23 29.10
C TYR A 209 -31.33 -21.47 30.01
N SER A 210 -32.38 -21.57 30.84
CA SER A 210 -32.68 -22.80 31.58
C SER A 210 -33.59 -23.69 30.73
N GLY A 211 -33.06 -24.82 30.27
CA GLY A 211 -33.85 -25.90 29.70
C GLY A 211 -34.49 -26.74 30.81
N GLY A 212 -35.82 -26.80 30.84
CA GLY A 212 -36.59 -27.59 31.79
C GLY A 212 -37.88 -28.08 31.15
N ARG A 213 -38.11 -29.38 31.27
CA ARG A 213 -39.04 -30.25 30.53
C ARG A 213 -40.52 -30.06 30.94
N GLU A 214 -41.42 -30.35 30.01
CA GLU A 214 -42.89 -30.22 30.06
C GLU A 214 -43.60 -31.09 31.12
N ILE A 215 -44.73 -30.58 31.66
CA ILE A 215 -45.94 -31.37 31.98
C ILE A 215 -47.18 -30.46 31.72
N PRO A 216 -48.25 -30.93 31.05
CA PRO A 216 -49.44 -30.12 30.74
C PRO A 216 -50.59 -30.36 31.73
N SER A 217 -51.36 -29.31 32.05
CA SER A 217 -52.71 -29.29 32.64
C SER A 217 -53.16 -27.82 32.55
N GLY A 218 -54.24 -27.39 31.92
CA GLY A 218 -55.61 -27.89 31.98
C GLY A 218 -56.48 -26.82 32.68
N GLU A 219 -57.48 -26.29 31.96
CA GLU A 219 -58.69 -25.58 32.45
C GLU A 219 -58.64 -24.12 32.98
N ARG A 220 -58.93 -23.20 32.05
CA ARG A 220 -60.16 -22.36 31.95
C ARG A 220 -61.05 -22.24 33.21
N THR A 221 -61.30 -21.01 33.67
CA THR A 221 -62.59 -20.28 33.66
C THR A 221 -62.60 -19.16 34.70
N GLY A 222 -63.26 -18.04 34.36
CA GLY A 222 -63.54 -16.90 35.24
C GLY A 222 -63.53 -15.59 34.50
#